data_AF-A0A952UTR0-F1
#
_entry.id   AF-A0A952UTR0-F1
#
_cell.length_a   1.000
_cell.length_b   1.000
_cell.length_c   1.000
_cell.angle_alpha   90.00
_cell.angle_beta   90.00
_cell.angle_gamma   90.00
#
_symmetry.space_group_name_H-M   'P 1'
#
loop_
_entity.id
_entity.type
_entity.pdbx_description
1 polymer ?
#
loop_
_entity_poly.entity_id
_entity_poly.type
_entity_poly.pdbx_seq_one_letter_code
_entity_poly.pdbx_strand_id
1 'polypeptide(L)' 'MENPSEAIQCKPLEVSVGDKGIERAIKHLKRKMAGEGILRELKRRRHYMKPSVKKRKKMSEAARRRRKREKIIPLAL' A
#
# COMPACT_ATOMS: atom_id res chain seq x y z
N MET A 1 17.62 -16.91 3.39
CA MET A 1 16.34 -17.13 4.08
C MET A 1 15.39 -16.00 3.72
N GLU A 2 14.39 -16.27 2.87
CA GLU A 2 13.27 -15.36 2.70
C GLU A 2 12.41 -15.45 3.97
N ASN A 3 12.30 -14.34 4.69
CA ASN A 3 11.49 -14.27 5.90
C ASN A 3 10.00 -14.35 5.51
N PRO A 4 9.25 -15.36 5.99
CA PRO A 4 7.83 -15.50 5.68
C PRO A 4 6.94 -14.37 6.24
N SER A 5 7.49 -13.52 7.11
CA SER A 5 6.82 -12.31 7.64
C SER A 5 6.62 -11.18 6.61
N GLU A 6 7.20 -11.26 5.39
CA GLU A 6 6.92 -10.30 4.31
C GLU A 6 5.61 -10.59 3.53
N ALA A 7 4.89 -11.67 3.85
CA ALA A 7 3.51 -11.83 3.37
C ALA A 7 2.61 -10.90 4.18
N ILE A 8 2.13 -9.83 3.53
CA ILE A 8 0.99 -9.07 4.07
C ILE A 8 -0.10 -10.11 4.31
N GLN A 9 -0.43 -10.37 5.58
CA GLN A 9 -1.62 -11.12 5.93
C GLN A 9 -2.81 -10.21 5.66
N CYS A 10 -3.21 -10.11 4.38
CA CYS A 10 -4.40 -9.37 4.03
C CYS A 10 -5.58 -10.17 4.57
N LYS A 11 -6.24 -9.67 5.62
CA LYS A 11 -7.60 -10.14 5.94
C LYS A 11 -8.49 -9.92 4.70
N PRO A 12 -9.48 -10.78 4.44
CA PRO A 12 -10.39 -10.59 3.32
C PRO A 12 -11.02 -9.19 3.40
N LEU A 13 -11.00 -8.49 2.27
CA LEU A 13 -11.47 -7.11 2.18
C LEU A 13 -12.94 -7.09 1.81
N GLU A 14 -13.76 -6.62 2.74
CA GLU A 14 -15.21 -6.58 2.58
C GLU A 14 -15.75 -5.15 2.57
N VAL A 15 -16.78 -4.95 1.76
CA VAL A 15 -17.56 -3.71 1.68
C VAL A 15 -19.02 -4.07 1.51
N SER A 16 -19.86 -3.60 2.44
CA SER A 16 -21.31 -3.70 2.31
C SER A 16 -21.83 -2.66 1.32
N VAL A 17 -22.80 -3.06 0.50
CA VAL A 17 -23.52 -2.16 -0.42
C VAL A 17 -24.73 -1.63 0.33
N GLY A 18 -24.69 -0.35 0.69
CA GLY A 18 -25.85 0.35 1.25
C GLY A 18 -26.65 1.09 0.19
N ASP A 19 -27.60 1.91 0.62
CA ASP A 19 -28.55 2.65 -0.22
C ASP A 19 -27.89 3.67 -1.17
N LYS A 20 -26.61 3.96 -0.95
CA LYS A 20 -25.82 4.90 -1.76
C LYS A 20 -25.33 4.30 -3.09
N GLY A 21 -25.77 3.09 -3.42
CA GLY A 21 -25.57 2.42 -4.71
C GLY A 21 -24.25 1.65 -4.84
N ILE A 22 -24.23 0.73 -5.82
CA ILE A 22 -23.13 -0.23 -6.06
C ILE A 22 -21.81 0.44 -6.48
N GLU A 23 -21.86 1.48 -7.30
CA GLU A 23 -20.66 2.18 -7.79
C GLU A 23 -19.85 2.78 -6.64
N ARG A 24 -20.55 3.30 -5.62
CA ARG A 24 -19.91 3.89 -4.45
C ARG A 24 -19.25 2.82 -3.58
N ALA A 25 -19.87 1.64 -3.44
CA ALA A 25 -19.27 0.50 -2.77
C ALA A 25 -17.99 0.02 -3.49
N ILE A 26 -18.01 -0.07 -4.82
CA ILE A 26 -16.83 -0.43 -5.63
C ILE A 26 -15.70 0.59 -5.43
N LYS A 27 -16.02 1.89 -5.44
CA LYS A 27 -15.04 2.95 -5.21
C LYS A 27 -14.43 2.85 -3.80
N HIS A 28 -15.25 2.51 -2.80
CA HIS A 28 -14.79 2.29 -1.44
C HIS A 28 -13.85 1.09 -1.36
N LEU A 29 -14.21 -0.05 -1.97
CA LEU A 29 -13.38 -1.24 -2.01
C LEU A 29 -12.01 -0.94 -2.64
N LYS A 30 -12.00 -0.25 -3.79
CA LYS A 30 -10.75 0.18 -4.45
C LYS A 30 -9.87 1.04 -3.55
N ARG A 31 -10.45 1.95 -2.77
CA ARG A 31 -9.71 2.77 -1.79
C ARG A 31 -9.15 1.93 -0.64
N LYS A 32 -9.93 1.01 -0.07
CA LYS A 32 -9.44 0.10 0.98
C LYS A 32 -8.29 -0.76 0.48
N MET A 33 -8.39 -1.34 -0.73
CA MET A 33 -7.32 -2.12 -1.36
C MET A 33 -6.03 -1.30 -1.55
N ALA A 34 -6.15 -0.01 -1.89
CA ALA A 34 -5.01 0.88 -2.01
C ALA A 34 -4.38 1.23 -0.66
N GLY A 35 -5.20 1.41 0.39
CA GLY A 35 -4.75 1.67 1.77
C GLY A 35 -3.97 0.50 2.38
N GLU A 36 -4.49 -0.72 2.22
CA GLU A 36 -3.83 -1.98 2.63
C GLU A 36 -2.56 -2.27 1.81
N GLY A 37 -2.33 -1.55 0.71
CA GLY A 37 -1.12 -1.69 -0.11
C GLY A 37 -1.08 -2.96 -0.97
N ILE A 38 -2.20 -3.70 -1.09
CA ILE A 38 -2.32 -4.96 -1.84
C ILE A 38 -1.84 -4.79 -3.28
N LEU A 39 -2.33 -3.75 -3.97
CA LEU A 39 -1.95 -3.50 -5.37
C LEU A 39 -0.45 -3.23 -5.54
N ARG A 40 0.17 -2.61 -4.54
CA ARG A 40 1.61 -2.31 -4.55
C ARG A 40 2.45 -3.55 -4.29
N GLU A 41 1.97 -4.43 -3.40
CA GLU A 41 2.60 -5.73 -3.14
C GLU A 41 2.52 -6.64 -4.38
N LEU A 42 1.34 -6.75 -5.00
CA LEU A 42 1.17 -7.47 -6.26
C LEU A 42 2.15 -7.00 -7.34
N LYS A 43 2.31 -5.68 -7.48
CA LYS A 43 3.28 -5.10 -8.42
C LYS A 43 4.74 -5.43 -8.06
N ARG A 44 5.07 -5.44 -6.76
CA ARG A 44 6.42 -5.77 -6.27
C ARG A 44 6.75 -7.24 -6.48
N ARG A 45 5.75 -8.13 -6.40
CA ARG A 45 5.90 -9.58 -6.56
C ARG A 45 5.86 -10.07 -8.00
N ARG A 46 5.37 -9.25 -8.94
CA ARG A 46 5.22 -9.63 -10.35
C ARG A 46 6.52 -10.16 -10.99
N HIS A 47 7.69 -9.72 -10.54
CA HIS A 47 8.97 -10.22 -11.01
C HIS A 47 9.96 -10.35 -9.85
N TYR A 48 10.89 -11.32 -9.94
CA TYR A 48 11.94 -11.47 -8.95
C TYR A 48 12.83 -10.22 -8.90
N MET A 49 13.13 -9.77 -7.69
CA MET A 49 14.09 -8.71 -7.43
C MET A 49 15.12 -9.20 -6.45
N LYS A 50 16.40 -9.02 -6.76
CA LYS A 50 17.51 -9.31 -5.83
C LYS A 50 17.28 -8.60 -4.49
N PRO A 51 17.63 -9.22 -3.35
CA PRO A 51 17.35 -8.69 -2.01
C PRO A 51 17.96 -7.31 -1.78
N SER A 52 19.17 -7.05 -2.29
CA SER A 52 19.81 -5.74 -2.25
C SER A 52 18.97 -4.64 -2.92
N VAL A 53 18.40 -4.95 -4.10
CA VAL A 53 17.56 -4.00 -4.84
C VAL A 53 16.22 -3.78 -4.14
N LYS A 54 15.63 -4.84 -3.53
CA LYS A 54 14.44 -4.72 -2.66
C LYS A 54 14.71 -3.74 -1.50
N LYS A 55 15.84 -3.91 -0.78
CA LYS A 55 16.24 -3.02 0.33
C LYS A 55 16.43 -1.57 -0.13
N ARG A 56 17.14 -1.34 -1.23
CA ARG A 56 17.38 0.01 -1.79
C ARG A 56 16.08 0.72 -2.17
N LYS A 57 15.15 0.03 -2.84
CA LYS A 57 13.83 0.60 -3.18
C LYS A 57 13.02 0.93 -1.94
N LYS A 58 12.99 0.05 -0.93
CA LYS A 58 12.28 0.29 0.34
C LYS A 58 12.76 1.57 1.03
N MET A 59 14.07 1.77 1.13
CA MET A 59 14.65 3.00 1.72
C MET A 59 14.30 4.25 0.92
N SER A 60 14.45 4.20 -0.41
CA SER A 60 14.11 5.33 -1.29
C SER A 60 12.63 5.73 -1.18
N GLU A 61 11.72 4.75 -1.16
CA GLU A 61 10.29 5.01 -1.02
C GLU A 61 9.92 5.55 0.36
N ALA A 62 10.58 5.10 1.43
CA ALA A 62 10.40 5.65 2.78
C ALA A 62 10.84 7.12 2.83
N ALA A 63 12.02 7.44 2.28
CA ALA A 63 12.50 8.82 2.19
C ALA A 63 11.55 9.70 1.37
N ARG A 64 11.05 9.21 0.23
CA ARG A 64 10.07 9.94 -0.60
C ARG A 64 8.78 10.23 0.17
N ARG A 65 8.28 9.26 0.95
CA ARG A 65 7.08 9.43 1.79
C ARG A 65 7.29 10.43 2.92
N ARG A 66 8.45 10.38 3.58
CA ARG A 66 8.83 11.34 4.62
C ARG A 66 8.82 12.76 4.06
N ARG A 67 9.52 13.00 2.95
CA ARG A 67 9.53 14.31 2.26
C ARG A 67 8.13 14.76 1.84
N LYS A 68 7.30 13.85 1.34
CA LYS A 68 5.91 14.20 0.97
C LYS A 68 5.08 14.60 2.19
N ARG A 69 5.27 13.91 3.33
CA ARG A 69 4.60 14.26 4.60
C ARG A 69 5.05 15.63 5.11
N GLU A 70 6.37 15.89 5.11
CA GLU A 70 6.97 17.17 5.51
C GLU A 70 6.48 18.35 4.64
N LYS A 71 6.16 18.11 3.35
CA LYS A 71 5.58 19.14 2.47
C LYS A 71 4.08 19.38 2.68
N ILE A 72 3.35 18.39 3.17
CA ILE A 72 1.88 18.45 3.33
C ILE A 72 1.50 18.98 4.71
N ILE A 73 2.32 18.71 5.73
CA ILE A 73 2.16 19.29 7.07
C ILE A 73 2.89 20.64 7.02
N PRO A 74 2.18 21.80 6.96
CA PRO A 74 2.85 23.07 7.16
C PRO A 74 3.50 23.02 8.54
N LEU A 75 4.78 23.37 8.58
CA LEU A 75 5.65 23.50 9.75
C LEU A 75 4.85 23.52 11.07
N ALA A 76 4.74 22.37 11.74
CA ALA A 76 4.32 22.38 13.13
C ALA A 76 5.47 23.06 13.90
N LEU A 77 5.22 24.31 14.29
CA LEU A 77 5.90 24.96 15.42
C LEU A 77 5.74 24.07 16.66
#